data_AF-A0A7X6FDZ0-F1
#
_entry.id   AF-A0A7X6FDZ0-F1
#
_cell.length_a   1.000
_cell.length_b   1.000
_cell.length_c   1.000
_cell.angle_alpha   90.00
_cell.angle_beta   90.00
_cell.angle_gamma   90.00
#
_symmetry.space_group_name_H-M   'P 1'
#
loop_
_entity.id
_entity.type
_entity.pdbx_description
1 polymer ?
#
loop_
_entity_poly.entity_id
_entity_poly.type
_entity_poly.pdbx_seq_one_letter_code
_entity_poly.pdbx_strand_id
1 'polypeptide(L)'
;MIETARLVLRKPLLSDASSLFEFLGDPEAMQFTHTDASLKDCRQRIAVYERRRRRDGYAPWTVILKSTGRAIGWGGLYDDPFDSGWGVELGYYFHPGAWGYGYGSEFVSAALAEADHTLKLAKVGAFARPENRVSRRLLEKAGFELIRFVPEIERFFFERQRPTALTSPTPPIAS
;
A
#
# COMPACT_ATOMS: atom_id res chain seq x y z
N MET A 1 -8.60 3.90 -11.59
CA MET A 1 -9.42 3.34 -10.50
C MET A 1 -9.29 1.85 -10.63
N ILE A 2 -9.08 1.13 -9.53
CA ILE A 2 -8.91 -0.32 -9.53
C ILE A 2 -10.07 -0.91 -8.76
N GLU A 3 -10.67 -1.98 -9.30
CA GLU A 3 -11.73 -2.70 -8.63
C GLU A 3 -11.29 -4.12 -8.33
N THR A 4 -11.67 -4.59 -7.15
CA THR A 4 -11.48 -5.98 -6.72
C THR A 4 -12.86 -6.59 -6.43
N ALA A 5 -12.89 -7.80 -5.87
CA ALA A 5 -14.13 -8.45 -5.48
C ALA A 5 -14.96 -7.59 -4.50
N ARG A 6 -14.31 -6.97 -3.52
CA ARG A 6 -14.97 -6.24 -2.42
C ARG A 6 -14.58 -4.78 -2.31
N LEU A 7 -13.49 -4.35 -2.96
CA LEU A 7 -12.91 -3.01 -2.79
C LEU A 7 -12.94 -2.20 -4.09
N VAL A 8 -13.01 -0.88 -3.94
CA VAL A 8 -12.70 0.10 -4.98
C VAL A 8 -11.52 0.93 -4.50
N LEU A 9 -10.42 0.92 -5.25
CA LEU A 9 -9.25 1.75 -5.03
C LEU A 9 -9.31 2.95 -5.97
N ARG A 10 -9.53 4.13 -5.41
CA ARG A 10 -9.64 5.36 -6.20
C ARG A 10 -8.75 6.45 -5.66
N LYS A 11 -8.50 7.47 -6.50
CA LYS A 11 -7.81 8.68 -6.08
C LYS A 11 -8.53 9.25 -4.84
N PRO A 12 -7.81 9.60 -3.78
CA PRO A 12 -8.38 10.31 -2.65
C PRO A 12 -9.00 11.64 -3.07
N LEU A 13 -10.10 11.98 -2.41
CA LEU A 13 -10.74 13.28 -2.50
C LEU A 13 -10.55 14.01 -1.17
N LEU A 14 -10.48 15.34 -1.19
CA LEU A 14 -10.40 16.12 0.07
C LEU A 14 -11.65 15.91 0.95
N SER A 15 -12.78 15.54 0.36
CA SER A 15 -13.99 15.14 1.08
C SER A 15 -13.82 13.83 1.86
N ASP A 16 -12.86 12.98 1.51
CA ASP A 16 -12.58 11.75 2.24
C ASP A 16 -11.91 12.01 3.58
N ALA A 17 -11.35 13.21 3.79
CA ALA A 17 -10.46 13.49 4.91
C ALA A 17 -11.10 13.17 6.27
N SER A 18 -12.40 13.43 6.45
CA SER A 18 -13.09 13.12 7.70
C SER A 18 -13.10 11.61 7.97
N SER A 19 -13.51 10.79 7.00
CA SER A 19 -13.54 9.33 7.14
C SER A 19 -12.15 8.71 7.19
N LEU A 20 -11.19 9.29 6.49
CA LEU A 20 -9.80 8.87 6.58
C LEU A 20 -9.22 9.19 7.95
N PHE A 21 -9.50 10.36 8.50
CA PHE A 21 -9.02 10.78 9.81
C PHE A 21 -9.53 9.89 10.96
N GLU A 22 -10.69 9.23 10.80
CA GLU A 22 -11.20 8.23 11.76
C GLU A 22 -10.16 7.15 12.12
N PHE A 23 -9.27 6.79 11.19
CA PHE A 23 -8.20 5.82 11.43
C PHE A 23 -6.80 6.38 11.22
N LEU A 24 -6.63 7.36 10.35
CA LEU A 24 -5.34 8.02 10.13
C LEU A 24 -4.91 8.90 11.31
N GLY A 25 -5.86 9.36 12.13
CA GLY A 25 -5.63 10.07 13.38
C GLY A 25 -5.77 9.19 14.62
N ASP A 26 -6.05 7.90 14.47
CA ASP A 26 -6.21 6.96 15.59
C ASP A 26 -4.85 6.40 16.03
N PRO A 27 -4.41 6.65 17.28
CA PRO A 27 -3.14 6.13 17.79
C PRO A 27 -3.05 4.60 17.79
N GLU A 28 -4.17 3.88 17.93
CA GLU A 28 -4.17 2.42 17.89
C GLU A 28 -3.97 1.92 16.46
N ALA A 29 -4.73 2.47 15.51
CA ALA A 29 -4.62 2.09 14.10
C ALA A 29 -3.24 2.43 13.51
N MET A 30 -2.66 3.55 13.93
CA MET A 30 -1.41 4.09 13.40
C MET A 30 -0.21 3.84 14.33
N GLN A 31 -0.33 2.99 15.36
CA GLN A 31 0.69 2.76 16.41
C GLN A 31 2.12 2.44 15.90
N PHE A 32 2.26 1.98 14.65
CA PHE A 32 3.55 1.62 14.03
C PHE A 32 4.06 2.65 13.00
N THR A 33 3.38 3.77 12.85
CA THR A 33 3.68 4.79 11.84
C THR A 33 3.19 6.18 12.28
N HIS A 34 3.19 7.14 11.36
CA HIS A 34 2.75 8.50 11.62
C HIS A 34 1.22 8.59 11.78
N THR A 35 0.79 9.07 12.95
CA THR A 35 -0.60 9.46 13.24
C THR A 35 -0.81 10.92 12.88
N ASP A 36 -1.84 11.23 12.08
CA ASP A 36 -2.21 12.61 11.80
C ASP A 36 -2.71 13.29 13.08
N ALA A 37 -2.16 14.45 13.44
CA ALA A 37 -2.54 15.15 14.67
C ALA A 37 -3.89 15.88 14.57
N SER A 38 -4.36 16.14 13.35
CA SER A 38 -5.62 16.86 13.11
C SER A 38 -6.23 16.53 11.75
N LEU A 39 -7.51 16.84 11.58
CA LEU A 39 -8.18 16.77 10.28
C LEU A 39 -7.50 17.67 9.23
N LYS A 40 -6.88 18.77 9.66
CA LYS A 40 -6.09 19.64 8.77
C LYS A 40 -4.85 18.92 8.25
N ASP A 41 -4.15 18.18 9.11
CA ASP A 41 -2.96 17.42 8.72
C ASP A 41 -3.33 16.26 7.79
N CYS A 42 -4.44 15.57 8.05
CA CYS A 42 -4.99 14.56 7.14
C CYS A 42 -5.30 15.14 5.74
N ARG A 43 -5.99 16.29 5.68
CA ARG A 43 -6.23 17.00 4.40
C ARG A 43 -4.93 17.38 3.69
N GLN A 44 -3.94 17.85 4.45
CA GLN A 44 -2.63 18.20 3.91
C GLN A 44 -1.92 16.97 3.33
N ARG A 45 -1.94 15.83 4.05
CA ARG A 45 -1.37 14.56 3.59
C ARG A 45 -2.02 14.11 2.28
N ILE A 46 -3.35 14.14 2.18
CA ILE A 46 -4.08 13.84 0.94
C ILE A 46 -3.62 14.75 -0.21
N ALA A 47 -3.57 16.06 0.02
CA ALA A 47 -3.19 17.03 -1.00
C ALA A 47 -1.74 16.85 -1.50
N VAL A 48 -0.81 16.53 -0.59
CA VAL A 48 0.60 16.28 -0.93
C VAL A 48 0.72 15.04 -1.82
N TYR A 49 0.09 13.93 -1.44
CA TYR A 49 0.16 12.70 -2.23
C TYR A 49 -0.56 12.84 -3.57
N GLU A 50 -1.69 13.54 -3.65
CA GLU A 50 -2.35 13.78 -4.94
C GLU A 50 -1.54 14.72 -5.85
N ARG A 51 -0.77 15.65 -5.29
CA ARG A 51 0.22 16.42 -6.07
C ARG A 51 1.33 15.52 -6.60
N ARG A 52 1.87 14.62 -5.78
CA ARG A 52 2.88 13.63 -6.19
C ARG A 52 2.37 12.69 -7.27
N ARG A 53 1.11 12.23 -7.18
CA ARG A 53 0.48 11.40 -8.22
C ARG A 53 0.60 12.01 -9.62
N ARG A 54 0.43 13.33 -9.74
CA ARG A 54 0.53 14.03 -11.03
C ARG A 54 1.94 14.07 -11.59
N ARG A 55 2.96 13.97 -10.72
CA ARG A 55 4.38 13.96 -11.07
C ARG A 55 4.87 12.54 -11.34
N ASP A 56 4.53 11.59 -10.47
CA ASP A 56 5.13 10.26 -10.42
C ASP A 56 4.26 9.19 -11.10
N GLY A 57 2.99 9.48 -11.35
CA GLY A 57 2.02 8.53 -11.90
C GLY A 57 1.35 7.62 -10.86
N TYR A 58 1.94 7.51 -9.67
CA TYR A 58 1.42 6.71 -8.55
C TYR A 58 1.38 7.50 -7.23
N ALA A 59 0.45 7.10 -6.36
CA ALA A 59 0.29 7.60 -5.00
C ALA A 59 -0.76 6.72 -4.26
N PRO A 60 -0.91 6.85 -2.93
CA PRO A 60 -1.93 6.16 -2.16
C PRO A 60 -3.36 6.42 -2.64
N TRP A 61 -4.15 5.36 -2.71
CA TRP A 61 -5.60 5.36 -2.96
C TRP A 61 -6.39 5.45 -1.66
N THR A 62 -7.61 5.97 -1.76
CA THR A 62 -8.66 5.68 -0.77
C THR A 62 -9.26 4.31 -1.11
N VAL A 63 -9.37 3.45 -0.10
CA VAL A 63 -9.93 2.10 -0.20
C VAL A 63 -11.39 2.13 0.23
N ILE A 64 -12.31 1.96 -0.71
CA ILE A 64 -13.75 1.96 -0.46
C ILE A 64 -14.27 0.53 -0.42
N LEU A 65 -15.03 0.17 0.63
CA LEU A 65 -15.73 -1.10 0.70
C LEU A 65 -17.03 -1.05 -0.12
N LYS A 66 -17.16 -1.91 -1.14
CA LYS A 66 -18.29 -1.90 -2.08
C LYS A 66 -19.66 -2.04 -1.40
N SER A 67 -19.76 -2.90 -0.38
CA SER A 67 -21.04 -3.20 0.29
C SER A 67 -21.59 -2.02 1.10
N THR A 68 -20.75 -1.09 1.53
CA THR A 68 -21.15 0.02 2.41
C THR A 68 -20.88 1.40 1.82
N GLY A 69 -20.06 1.49 0.76
CA GLY A 69 -19.58 2.75 0.21
C GLY A 69 -18.62 3.52 1.13
N ARG A 70 -18.23 2.95 2.29
CA ARG A 70 -17.36 3.62 3.26
C ARG A 70 -15.89 3.51 2.87
N ALA A 71 -15.12 4.55 3.16
CA ALA A 71 -13.67 4.49 3.17
C ALA A 71 -13.21 3.67 4.38
N ILE A 72 -12.53 2.55 4.12
CA ILE A 72 -12.05 1.62 5.15
C ILE A 72 -10.53 1.52 5.22
N GLY A 73 -9.83 2.16 4.28
CA GLY A 73 -8.38 2.16 4.26
C GLY A 73 -7.80 3.22 3.34
N TRP A 74 -6.49 3.36 3.44
CA TRP A 74 -5.68 4.27 2.65
C TRP A 74 -4.32 3.62 2.43
N GLY A 75 -3.82 3.65 1.20
CA GLY A 75 -2.55 3.00 0.88
C GLY A 75 -2.27 2.93 -0.60
N GLY A 76 -1.04 2.60 -0.96
CA GLY A 76 -0.65 2.40 -2.34
C GLY A 76 0.86 2.41 -2.50
N LEU A 77 1.28 2.73 -3.72
CA LEU A 77 2.66 2.84 -4.12
C LEU A 77 3.08 4.30 -4.05
N TYR A 78 4.24 4.59 -3.43
CA TYR A 78 4.81 5.92 -3.34
C TYR A 78 6.31 5.87 -3.01
N ASP A 79 7.05 6.90 -3.40
CA ASP A 79 8.39 7.14 -2.84
C ASP A 79 8.26 7.80 -1.48
N ASP A 80 8.92 7.23 -0.46
CA ASP A 80 8.90 7.79 0.89
C ASP A 80 9.39 9.26 0.84
N PRO A 81 8.55 10.23 1.26
CA PRO A 81 8.94 11.64 1.28
C PRO A 81 10.17 11.95 2.15
N PHE A 82 10.49 11.10 3.13
CA PHE A 82 11.54 11.33 4.12
C PHE A 82 12.82 10.55 3.85
N ASP A 83 12.82 9.64 2.87
CA ASP A 83 13.99 8.83 2.55
C ASP A 83 14.11 8.53 1.04
N SER A 84 14.64 9.53 0.32
CA SER A 84 14.86 9.47 -1.12
C SER A 84 16.03 8.53 -1.45
N GLY A 85 15.76 7.24 -1.55
CA GLY A 85 16.79 6.24 -1.92
C GLY A 85 16.30 4.80 -2.00
N TRP A 86 15.20 4.47 -1.34
CA TRP A 86 14.65 3.10 -1.31
C TRP A 86 13.85 2.72 -2.57
N GLY A 87 13.48 3.71 -3.37
CA GLY A 87 12.56 3.56 -4.49
C GLY A 87 11.11 3.43 -4.03
N VAL A 88 10.27 2.88 -4.90
CA VAL A 88 8.84 2.79 -4.67
C VAL A 88 8.51 1.81 -3.54
N GLU A 89 7.81 2.31 -2.54
CA GLU A 89 7.31 1.56 -1.39
C GLU A 89 5.81 1.25 -1.53
N LEU A 90 5.40 0.07 -1.05
CA LEU A 90 4.01 -0.26 -0.76
C LEU A 90 3.69 0.02 0.72
N GLY A 91 2.76 0.94 0.97
CA GLY A 91 2.21 1.23 2.30
C GLY A 91 0.69 1.09 2.34
N TYR A 92 0.15 0.67 3.50
CA TYR A 92 -1.30 0.52 3.69
C TYR A 92 -1.71 0.65 5.16
N TYR A 93 -2.88 1.24 5.36
CA TYR A 93 -3.47 1.52 6.67
C TYR A 93 -4.98 1.32 6.57
N PHE A 94 -5.56 0.61 7.54
CA PHE A 94 -6.97 0.26 7.54
C PHE A 94 -7.61 0.65 8.85
N HIS A 95 -8.87 1.08 8.78
CA HIS A 95 -9.72 1.31 9.93
C HIS A 95 -9.78 0.03 10.80
N PRO A 96 -9.70 0.10 12.14
CA PRO A 96 -9.70 -1.08 13.02
C PRO A 96 -10.88 -2.03 12.78
N GLY A 97 -12.09 -1.48 12.58
CA GLY A 97 -13.29 -2.24 12.20
C GLY A 97 -13.23 -2.98 10.85
N ALA A 98 -12.16 -2.82 10.07
CA ALA A 98 -11.93 -3.52 8.81
C ALA A 98 -10.84 -4.62 8.94
N TRP A 99 -10.24 -4.81 10.11
CA TRP A 99 -9.23 -5.83 10.35
C TRP A 99 -9.85 -7.24 10.42
N GLY A 100 -9.06 -8.28 10.13
CA GLY A 100 -9.51 -9.67 10.20
C GLY A 100 -10.38 -10.16 9.02
N TYR A 101 -10.89 -9.26 8.17
CA TYR A 101 -11.74 -9.62 7.01
C TYR A 101 -10.95 -9.91 5.71
N GLY A 102 -9.62 -9.80 5.75
CA GLY A 102 -8.75 -10.04 4.59
C GLY A 102 -8.69 -8.90 3.58
N TYR A 103 -9.22 -7.71 3.89
CA TYR A 103 -9.17 -6.55 2.99
C TYR A 103 -7.74 -6.07 2.72
N GLY A 104 -6.85 -6.15 3.72
CA GLY A 104 -5.43 -5.83 3.53
C GLY A 104 -4.78 -6.70 2.46
N SER A 105 -5.01 -8.02 2.48
CA SER A 105 -4.49 -8.94 1.47
C SER A 105 -5.05 -8.66 0.07
N GLU A 106 -6.34 -8.38 -0.02
CA GLU A 106 -7.00 -8.04 -1.28
C GLU A 106 -6.45 -6.73 -1.87
N PHE A 107 -6.25 -5.72 -1.02
CA PHE A 107 -5.62 -4.46 -1.38
C PHE A 107 -4.17 -4.66 -1.86
N VAL A 108 -3.34 -5.38 -1.11
CA VAL A 108 -1.94 -5.62 -1.45
C VAL A 108 -1.81 -6.34 -2.79
N SER A 109 -2.65 -7.36 -3.02
CA SER A 109 -2.69 -8.07 -4.31
C SER A 109 -3.00 -7.12 -5.48
N ALA A 110 -4.02 -6.28 -5.33
CA ALA A 110 -4.38 -5.31 -6.36
C ALA A 110 -3.30 -4.23 -6.59
N ALA A 111 -2.65 -3.75 -5.53
CA ALA A 111 -1.56 -2.78 -5.63
C ALA A 111 -0.32 -3.37 -6.33
N LEU A 112 0.01 -4.64 -6.05
CA LEU A 112 1.11 -5.33 -6.73
C LEU A 112 0.80 -5.63 -8.19
N ALA A 113 -0.45 -5.99 -8.52
CA ALA A 113 -0.86 -6.13 -9.91
C ALA A 113 -0.68 -4.83 -10.71
N GLU A 114 -1.01 -3.68 -10.10
CA GLU A 114 -0.75 -2.37 -10.70
C GLU A 114 0.76 -2.10 -10.86
N ALA A 115 1.57 -2.43 -9.83
CA ALA A 115 3.02 -2.30 -9.88
C ALA A 115 3.64 -3.13 -11.02
N ASP A 116 3.18 -4.37 -11.18
CA ASP A 116 3.76 -5.35 -12.09
C ASP A 116 3.32 -5.09 -13.54
N HIS A 117 2.03 -4.87 -13.77
CA HIS A 117 1.44 -4.84 -15.12
C HIS A 117 1.32 -3.43 -15.70
N THR A 118 0.96 -2.45 -14.87
CA THR A 118 0.72 -1.06 -15.33
C THR A 118 2.00 -0.25 -15.22
N LEU A 119 2.58 -0.19 -14.02
CA LEU A 119 3.77 0.62 -13.75
C LEU A 119 5.08 -0.07 -14.17
N LYS A 120 5.04 -1.39 -14.36
CA LYS A 120 6.17 -2.21 -14.79
C LYS A 120 7.42 -2.02 -13.91
N LEU A 121 7.22 -1.80 -12.61
CA LEU A 121 8.31 -1.61 -11.65
C LEU A 121 9.16 -2.89 -11.59
N ALA A 122 10.49 -2.76 -11.58
CA ALA A 122 11.37 -3.92 -11.46
C ALA A 122 11.25 -4.59 -10.08
N LYS A 123 11.02 -3.79 -9.05
CA LYS A 123 10.90 -4.20 -7.66
C LYS A 123 10.04 -3.20 -6.87
N VAL A 124 9.50 -3.66 -5.75
CA VAL A 124 8.72 -2.86 -4.79
C VAL A 124 9.28 -3.08 -3.39
N GLY A 125 9.51 -2.00 -2.65
CA GLY A 125 9.90 -2.05 -1.24
C GLY A 125 8.69 -2.01 -0.30
N ALA A 126 8.88 -2.38 0.96
CA ALA A 126 7.92 -2.14 2.03
C ALA A 126 8.63 -2.11 3.39
N PHE A 127 8.14 -1.29 4.32
CA PHE A 127 8.68 -1.27 5.68
C PHE A 127 7.67 -1.70 6.74
N ALA A 128 8.13 -2.43 7.75
CA ALA A 128 7.32 -2.77 8.91
C ALA A 128 8.14 -2.78 10.21
N ARG A 129 7.57 -2.24 11.29
CA ARG A 129 8.10 -2.36 12.66
C ARG A 129 8.20 -3.85 13.07
N PRO A 130 9.24 -4.27 13.82
CA PRO A 130 9.35 -5.65 14.31
C PRO A 130 8.10 -6.17 15.03
N GLU A 131 7.43 -5.30 15.78
CA GLU A 131 6.23 -5.57 16.59
C GLU A 131 4.98 -5.77 15.72
N ASN A 132 4.95 -5.20 14.50
CA ASN A 132 3.82 -5.31 13.58
C ASN A 132 3.82 -6.67 12.85
N ARG A 133 3.61 -7.74 13.61
CA ARG A 133 3.60 -9.13 13.12
C ARG A 133 2.56 -9.37 12.03
N VAL A 134 1.43 -8.68 12.08
CA VAL A 134 0.36 -8.80 11.08
C VAL A 134 0.82 -8.28 9.73
N SER A 135 1.41 -7.07 9.68
CA SER A 135 1.93 -6.52 8.43
C SER A 135 3.07 -7.36 7.87
N ARG A 136 4.02 -7.78 8.70
CA ARG A 136 5.15 -8.63 8.28
C ARG A 136 4.68 -9.92 7.61
N ARG A 137 3.75 -10.65 8.23
CA ARG A 137 3.18 -11.87 7.66
C ARG A 137 2.44 -11.62 6.36
N LEU A 138 1.78 -10.47 6.22
CA LEU A 138 1.10 -10.10 4.99
C LEU A 138 2.11 -9.84 3.85
N LEU A 139 3.19 -9.10 4.13
CA LEU A 139 4.27 -8.85 3.17
C LEU A 139 4.91 -10.16 2.71
N GLU A 140 5.28 -11.04 3.64
CA GLU A 140 5.84 -12.37 3.33
C GLU A 140 4.90 -13.18 2.43
N LYS A 141 3.60 -13.23 2.76
CA LYS A 141 2.59 -13.92 1.93
C LYS A 141 2.40 -13.29 0.55
N ALA A 142 2.68 -12.00 0.40
CA ALA A 142 2.60 -11.29 -0.86
C ALA A 142 3.88 -11.45 -1.72
N GLY A 143 4.85 -12.25 -1.26
CA GLY A 143 6.09 -12.53 -1.98
C GLY A 143 7.20 -11.50 -1.73
N PHE A 144 7.10 -10.72 -0.66
CA PHE A 144 8.22 -9.90 -0.21
C PHE A 144 9.20 -10.73 0.63
N GLU A 145 10.48 -10.48 0.42
CA GLU A 145 11.57 -11.05 1.19
C GLU A 145 12.11 -10.04 2.19
N LEU A 146 12.45 -10.50 3.39
CA LEU A 146 13.12 -9.67 4.39
C LEU A 146 14.57 -9.43 3.96
N ILE A 147 14.93 -8.18 3.68
CA ILE A 147 16.28 -7.82 3.24
C ILE A 147 17.18 -7.49 4.43
N ARG A 148 16.72 -6.59 5.32
CA ARG A 148 17.49 -6.17 6.50
C ARG A 148 16.62 -5.44 7.53
N PHE A 149 17.17 -5.27 8.73
CA PHE A 149 16.70 -4.27 9.68
C PHE A 149 17.39 -2.93 9.41
N VAL A 150 16.65 -1.83 9.49
CA VAL A 150 17.13 -0.45 9.33
C VAL A 150 17.03 0.24 10.70
N PRO A 151 18.14 0.32 11.46
CA PRO A 151 18.13 0.83 12.84
C PRO A 151 17.63 2.27 12.96
N GLU A 152 17.89 3.12 11.97
CA GLU A 152 17.60 4.56 11.99
C GLU A 152 16.11 4.86 12.08
N ILE A 153 15.28 3.98 11.52
CA ILE A 153 13.82 4.06 11.55
C ILE A 153 13.18 2.90 12.31
N GLU A 154 14.01 2.01 12.86
CA GLU A 154 13.64 0.82 13.62
C GLU A 154 12.62 -0.08 12.88
N ARG A 155 12.82 -0.26 11.57
CA ARG A 155 11.94 -1.08 10.72
C ARG A 155 12.71 -2.15 9.99
N PHE A 156 12.04 -3.26 9.73
CA PHE A 156 12.47 -4.21 8.71
C PHE A 156 12.15 -3.66 7.33
N PHE A 157 13.14 -3.71 6.44
CA PHE A 157 12.98 -3.46 5.02
C PHE A 157 12.72 -4.79 4.30
N PHE A 158 11.62 -4.80 3.56
CA PHE A 158 11.19 -5.90 2.71
C PHE A 158 11.27 -5.48 1.25
N GLU A 159 11.62 -6.40 0.36
CA GLU A 159 11.64 -6.16 -1.08
C GLU A 159 10.98 -7.31 -1.82
N ARG A 160 10.20 -6.98 -2.85
CA ARG A 160 9.61 -7.94 -3.79
C ARG A 160 10.10 -7.62 -5.20
N GLN A 161 10.71 -8.60 -5.85
CA GLN A 161 11.04 -8.52 -7.27
C GLN A 161 9.76 -8.71 -8.10
N ARG A 162 9.63 -7.99 -9.22
CA ARG A 162 8.55 -8.26 -10.17
C ARG A 162 8.70 -9.66 -10.74
N PRO A 163 7.66 -10.50 -10.73
CA PRO A 163 7.71 -11.82 -11.34
C PRO A 163 8.06 -11.70 -12.82
N THR A 164 9.12 -12.38 -13.26
CA THR A 164 9.38 -12.57 -14.68
C THR A 164 8.26 -13.45 -15.23
N ALA A 165 7.65 -13.07 -16.36
CA ALA A 165 6.70 -13.97 -17.02
C ALA A 165 7.39 -15.32 -17.25
N LEU A 166 6.81 -16.40 -16.74
CA LEU A 166 7.23 -17.75 -17.09
C LEU A 166 7.19 -17.83 -18.61
N THR A 167 8.35 -17.95 -19.26
CA THR A 167 8.42 -18.39 -20.66
C THR A 167 7.68 -19.71 -20.72
N SER A 168 6.49 -19.71 -21.32
CA SER A 168 5.78 -20.94 -21.64
C SER A 168 6.74 -21.82 -22.47
N PRO A 169 6.93 -23.10 -22.14
CA PRO A 169 7.72 -23.97 -22.98
C PRO A 169 7.04 -24.03 -24.35
N THR A 170 7.76 -23.66 -25.40
CA THR A 170 7.34 -23.87 -26.79
C THR A 170 6.94 -25.34 -26.94
N PRO A 171 5.71 -25.66 -27.38
CA PRO A 171 5.34 -27.05 -27.62
C PRO A 171 6.29 -27.64 -28.67
N PRO A 172 6.73 -28.91 -28.52
CA PRO A 172 7.58 -29.53 -29.52
C PRO A 172 6.83 -29.57 -30.85
N ILE A 173 7.48 -29.09 -31.90
CA ILE A 173 7.02 -29.24 -33.28
C ILE A 173 7.04 -30.75 -33.56
N ALA A 174 5.85 -31.34 -33.69
CA ALA A 174 5.71 -32.71 -34.17
C ALA A 174 6.28 -32.79 -35.59
N SER A 175 7.25 -33.68 -35.78
CA SER A 175 7.79 -34.09 -37.09
C SER A 175 6.99 -35.24 -37.66
#